data_AF-A0A9P1BXT0-F1
#
_entry.id   AF-A0A9P1BXT0-F1
#
_cell.length_a   1.000
_cell.length_b   1.000
_cell.length_c   1.000
_cell.angle_alpha   90.00
_cell.angle_beta   90.00
_cell.angle_gamma   90.00
#
_symmetry.space_group_name_H-M   'P 1'
#
loop_
_entity.id
_entity.type
_entity.pdbx_description
1 polymer ?
#
loop_
_entity_poly.entity_id
_entity_poly.type
_entity_poly.pdbx_seq_one_letter_code
_entity_poly.pdbx_strand_id
1 'polypeptide(L)'
;MKSVTCLVACLVQCLVFPSLALTGEFLQRDHALAAEQPATPVKPPKPMFGPEAYVLGIIAPGSFLLGLSVVVALRYYERHNPSTDLETVERQPENLDEDVYGAGVATLVRDSFSLVDGKGDLVLRISRLSSSLILMIFVIALQVFVILQMQSLVASRAVTEIRQIYGRYEFVMYGAEMSHVYLTPNGFPCGADKQYFDPANFGRLTEDEQASACRIPFSQPQLLLPILFIWTLTIVADLRRCGDLFVRLILATPTITSMRDAVVESDGECEIIVGLTRPIKAMLMSTCILPRYVIDVYLLWLGCRWLAATPSFGDLLLNAVALEFILLLKDTLYAGVVPDRNKRATQNTLIQPWQKTEPANYRVFLSSFLLILVTVIWVLYYVYRFQAVLPDYKWDVAKVCASYVKSITSGKAS
;
A
#
# COMPACT_ATOMS: atom_id res chain seq x y z
N MET A 1 -5.20 9.67 34.03
CA MET A 1 -5.08 8.79 32.84
C MET A 1 -6.43 8.41 32.22
N LYS A 2 -7.40 7.84 32.95
CA LYS A 2 -8.69 7.38 32.36
C LYS A 2 -9.40 8.43 31.48
N SER A 3 -9.45 9.70 31.88
CA SER A 3 -10.09 10.75 31.06
C SER A 3 -9.35 11.09 29.77
N VAL A 4 -8.02 11.02 29.73
CA VAL A 4 -7.23 11.31 28.52
C VAL A 4 -7.33 10.17 27.53
N THR A 5 -7.26 8.93 28.00
CA THR A 5 -7.43 7.73 27.14
C THR A 5 -8.84 7.69 26.54
N CYS A 6 -9.86 8.10 27.31
CA CYS A 6 -11.23 8.20 26.83
C CYS A 6 -11.39 9.34 25.78
N LEU A 7 -10.78 10.51 26.02
CA LEU A 7 -10.84 11.63 25.09
C LEU A 7 -10.16 11.30 23.75
N VAL A 8 -9.00 10.64 23.79
CA VAL A 8 -8.26 10.23 22.58
C VAL A 8 -9.00 9.12 21.83
N ALA A 9 -9.53 8.11 22.53
CA ALA A 9 -10.34 7.07 21.90
C ALA A 9 -11.60 7.67 21.24
N CYS A 10 -12.25 8.63 21.90
CA CYS A 10 -13.42 9.33 21.36
C CYS A 10 -13.06 10.19 20.15
N LEU A 11 -11.94 10.92 20.17
CA LEU A 11 -11.45 11.70 19.02
C LEU A 11 -11.09 10.81 17.82
N VAL A 12 -10.43 9.67 18.04
CA VAL A 12 -10.10 8.71 16.99
C VAL A 12 -11.38 8.13 16.39
N GLN A 13 -12.34 7.75 17.21
CA GLN A 13 -13.60 7.16 16.76
C GLN A 13 -14.50 8.18 16.04
N CYS A 14 -14.49 9.44 16.47
CA CYS A 14 -15.23 10.53 15.83
C CYS A 14 -14.58 11.08 14.56
N LEU A 15 -13.26 10.96 14.36
CA LEU A 15 -12.59 11.51 13.17
C LEU A 15 -12.37 10.47 12.06
N VAL A 16 -12.20 9.19 12.39
CA VAL A 16 -11.87 8.15 11.40
C VAL A 16 -13.11 7.56 10.72
N PHE A 17 -14.26 7.50 11.42
CA PHE A 17 -15.46 6.84 10.91
C PHE A 17 -16.45 7.68 10.07
N PRO A 18 -16.59 9.02 10.21
CA PRO A 18 -17.60 9.75 9.43
C PRO A 18 -17.28 9.84 7.94
N SER A 19 -16.01 9.77 7.53
CA SER A 19 -15.60 9.98 6.13
C SER A 19 -16.00 8.84 5.18
N LEU A 20 -16.31 7.65 5.69
CA LEU A 20 -16.79 6.53 4.86
C LEU A 20 -18.27 6.68 4.45
N ALA A 21 -19.06 7.49 5.18
CA ALA A 21 -20.47 7.70 4.86
C ALA A 21 -20.70 8.85 3.86
N LEU A 22 -19.80 9.83 3.79
CA LEU A 22 -19.97 11.06 2.99
C LEU A 22 -19.54 10.95 1.52
N THR A 23 -18.83 9.89 1.13
CA THR A 23 -18.39 9.69 -0.26
C THR A 23 -19.45 9.08 -1.17
N GLY A 24 -20.58 8.60 -0.61
CA GLY A 24 -21.68 8.00 -1.39
C GLY A 24 -22.59 9.00 -2.11
N GLU A 25 -22.71 10.24 -1.64
CA GLU A 25 -23.72 11.18 -2.18
C GLU A 25 -23.22 12.14 -3.26
N PHE A 26 -21.90 12.32 -3.44
CA PHE A 26 -21.38 13.37 -4.32
C PHE A 26 -21.26 12.97 -5.81
N LEU A 27 -21.44 11.70 -6.15
CA LEU A 27 -21.18 11.17 -7.51
C LEU A 27 -22.44 10.79 -8.30
N GLN A 28 -23.64 11.04 -7.77
CA GLN A 28 -24.89 10.52 -8.34
C GLN A 28 -25.77 11.57 -9.02
N ARG A 29 -25.28 12.81 -9.26
CA ARG A 29 -26.14 13.92 -9.72
C ARG A 29 -26.12 14.28 -11.21
N ASP A 30 -25.23 13.75 -12.04
CA ASP A 30 -25.01 14.33 -13.39
C ASP A 30 -25.43 13.49 -14.61
N HIS A 31 -26.16 12.38 -14.47
CA HIS A 31 -26.66 11.63 -15.64
C HIS A 31 -28.13 11.23 -15.54
N ALA A 32 -29.01 12.17 -15.89
CA ALA A 32 -30.42 11.91 -16.17
C ALA A 32 -30.84 12.56 -17.50
N LEU A 33 -30.52 11.90 -18.62
CA LEU A 33 -31.22 12.06 -19.90
C LEU A 33 -31.57 10.66 -20.39
N ALA A 34 -32.86 10.32 -20.26
CA ALA A 34 -33.41 9.00 -20.50
C ALA A 34 -33.75 8.82 -21.99
N ALA A 35 -33.12 7.82 -22.62
CA ALA A 35 -33.59 7.19 -23.84
C ALA A 35 -34.10 5.78 -23.50
N GLU A 36 -35.27 5.42 -24.02
CA GLU A 36 -35.88 4.09 -23.88
C GLU A 36 -34.91 2.98 -24.34
N GLN A 37 -34.54 2.08 -23.43
CA GLN A 37 -33.76 0.88 -23.76
C GLN A 37 -34.67 -0.36 -23.87
N PRO A 38 -34.49 -1.19 -24.91
CA PRO A 38 -35.19 -2.46 -25.05
C PRO A 38 -34.80 -3.44 -23.93
N ALA A 39 -35.70 -4.41 -23.69
CA ALA A 39 -35.66 -5.38 -22.60
C ALA A 39 -34.24 -5.92 -22.32
N THR A 40 -33.73 -5.60 -21.13
CA THR A 40 -32.36 -5.90 -20.74
C THR A 40 -32.20 -7.40 -20.48
N PRO A 41 -31.19 -8.05 -21.08
CA PRO A 41 -30.86 -9.44 -20.77
C PRO A 41 -30.57 -9.58 -19.28
N VAL A 42 -31.04 -10.68 -18.69
CA VAL A 42 -30.88 -11.02 -17.27
C VAL A 42 -29.38 -10.95 -16.93
N LYS A 43 -28.97 -9.88 -16.26
CA LYS A 43 -27.58 -9.72 -15.83
C LYS A 43 -27.27 -10.80 -14.79
N PRO A 44 -26.12 -11.51 -14.91
CA PRO A 44 -25.67 -12.39 -13.84
C PRO A 44 -25.55 -11.59 -12.53
N PRO A 45 -25.83 -12.21 -11.37
CA PRO A 45 -25.75 -11.53 -10.09
C PRO A 45 -24.35 -10.94 -9.93
N LYS A 46 -24.28 -9.61 -9.67
CA LYS A 46 -23.01 -8.96 -9.33
C LYS A 46 -22.41 -9.70 -8.13
N PRO A 47 -21.10 -10.00 -8.12
CA PRO A 47 -20.46 -10.56 -6.95
C PRO A 47 -20.72 -9.64 -5.75
N MET A 48 -21.10 -10.25 -4.62
CA MET A 48 -21.54 -9.54 -3.40
C MET A 48 -20.48 -8.58 -2.85
N PHE A 49 -19.21 -8.80 -3.17
CA PHE A 49 -18.09 -7.96 -2.78
C PHE A 49 -17.29 -7.54 -4.02
N GLY A 50 -17.05 -6.22 -4.15
CA GLY A 50 -16.10 -5.71 -5.12
C GLY A 50 -14.66 -6.15 -4.78
N PRO A 51 -13.74 -6.09 -5.76
CA PRO A 51 -12.33 -6.43 -5.53
C PRO A 51 -11.71 -5.59 -4.40
N GLU A 52 -12.18 -4.36 -4.20
CA GLU A 52 -11.78 -3.45 -3.12
C GLU A 52 -12.13 -4.02 -1.74
N ALA A 53 -13.37 -4.47 -1.56
CA ALA A 53 -13.82 -5.08 -0.32
C ALA A 53 -13.11 -6.41 -0.05
N TYR A 54 -12.74 -7.16 -1.09
CA TYR A 54 -11.94 -8.37 -0.95
C TYR A 54 -10.51 -8.06 -0.46
N VAL A 55 -9.89 -7.03 -1.02
CA VAL A 55 -8.54 -6.60 -0.61
C VAL A 55 -8.55 -6.13 0.84
N LEU A 56 -9.46 -5.22 1.21
CA LEU A 56 -9.51 -4.66 2.57
C LEU A 56 -10.06 -5.64 3.60
N GLY A 57 -11.03 -6.48 3.24
CA GLY A 57 -11.71 -7.39 4.16
C GLY A 57 -11.01 -8.74 4.35
N ILE A 58 -10.26 -9.21 3.34
CA ILE A 58 -9.65 -10.56 3.36
C ILE A 58 -8.14 -10.49 3.19
N ILE A 59 -7.63 -9.81 2.15
CA ILE A 59 -6.19 -9.83 1.87
C ILE A 59 -5.40 -9.08 2.94
N ALA A 60 -5.79 -7.85 3.29
CA ALA A 60 -5.05 -7.06 4.27
C ALA A 60 -5.05 -7.71 5.67
N PRO A 61 -6.19 -8.13 6.25
CA PRO A 61 -6.19 -8.81 7.53
C PRO A 61 -5.50 -10.18 7.45
N GLY A 62 -5.72 -10.95 6.37
CA GLY A 62 -5.13 -12.26 6.18
C GLY A 62 -3.61 -12.21 6.04
N SER A 63 -3.08 -11.26 5.28
CA SER A 63 -1.63 -11.05 5.15
C SER A 63 -1.00 -10.54 6.44
N PHE A 64 -1.68 -9.68 7.19
CA PHE A 64 -1.22 -9.23 8.51
C PHE A 64 -1.12 -10.42 9.48
N LEU A 65 -2.19 -11.21 9.59
CA LEU A 65 -2.24 -12.37 10.48
C LEU A 65 -1.26 -13.46 10.06
N LEU A 66 -1.09 -13.71 8.76
CA LEU A 66 -0.11 -14.66 8.24
C LEU A 66 1.32 -14.18 8.54
N GLY A 67 1.62 -12.91 8.24
CA GLY A 67 2.92 -12.31 8.54
C GLY A 67 3.24 -12.37 10.04
N LEU A 68 2.27 -12.01 10.88
CA LEU A 68 2.37 -12.14 12.34
C LEU A 68 2.63 -13.58 12.76
N SER A 69 1.89 -14.55 12.22
CA SER A 69 2.03 -15.96 12.54
C SER A 69 3.41 -16.49 12.13
N VAL A 70 3.90 -16.11 10.95
CA VAL A 70 5.25 -16.45 10.47
C VAL A 70 6.30 -15.85 11.39
N VAL A 71 6.18 -14.57 11.76
CA VAL A 71 7.10 -13.92 12.69
C VAL A 71 7.09 -14.63 14.05
N VAL A 72 5.92 -14.90 14.62
CA VAL A 72 5.79 -15.60 15.91
C VAL A 72 6.35 -17.02 15.83
N ALA A 73 6.11 -17.75 14.74
CA ALA A 73 6.64 -19.10 14.53
C ALA A 73 8.17 -19.10 14.37
N LEU A 74 8.72 -18.18 13.58
CA LEU A 74 10.16 -17.99 13.44
C LEU A 74 10.80 -17.66 14.79
N ARG A 75 10.17 -16.79 15.58
CA ARG A 75 10.60 -16.46 16.94
C ARG A 75 10.54 -17.65 17.88
N TYR A 76 9.45 -18.40 17.84
CA TYR A 76 9.32 -19.62 18.63
C TYR A 76 10.43 -20.62 18.30
N TYR A 77 10.72 -20.80 17.00
CA TYR A 77 11.79 -21.67 16.53
C TYR A 77 13.17 -21.17 16.99
N GLU A 78 13.48 -19.88 16.83
CA GLU A 78 14.74 -19.26 17.27
C GLU A 78 14.99 -19.45 18.76
N ARG A 79 13.95 -19.30 19.58
CA ARG A 79 14.04 -19.49 21.02
C ARG A 79 14.38 -20.94 21.40
N HIS A 80 13.93 -21.92 20.63
CA HIS A 80 14.17 -23.34 20.91
C HIS A 80 15.47 -23.88 20.31
N ASN A 81 16.03 -23.20 19.30
CA ASN A 81 17.26 -23.62 18.63
C ASN A 81 18.29 -22.48 18.65
N PRO A 82 18.88 -22.17 19.82
CA PRO A 82 19.95 -21.19 19.89
C PRO A 82 21.14 -21.66 19.04
N SER A 83 21.63 -20.79 18.15
CA SER A 83 22.83 -21.08 17.36
C SER A 83 24.04 -21.19 18.27
N THR A 84 24.88 -22.20 18.05
CA THR A 84 26.15 -22.39 18.77
C THR A 84 27.32 -21.64 18.12
N ASP A 85 27.06 -20.73 17.20
CA ASP A 85 28.11 -19.98 16.49
C ASP A 85 28.88 -19.06 17.44
N LEU A 86 30.20 -19.01 17.25
CA LEU A 86 31.14 -18.31 18.13
C LEU A 86 31.13 -16.78 17.94
N GLU A 87 30.61 -16.29 16.82
CA GLU A 87 30.56 -14.86 16.52
C GLU A 87 29.18 -14.28 16.85
N THR A 88 29.09 -13.62 18.00
CA THR A 88 27.93 -12.84 18.41
C THR A 88 28.25 -11.37 18.38
N VAL A 89 27.46 -10.58 17.67
CA VAL A 89 27.57 -9.12 17.68
C VAL A 89 26.59 -8.57 18.71
N GLU A 90 27.08 -7.73 19.63
CA GLU A 90 26.21 -7.00 20.56
C GLU A 90 25.49 -5.90 19.78
N ARG A 91 24.15 -5.98 19.74
CA ARG A 91 23.32 -4.98 19.07
C ARG A 91 23.14 -3.78 19.98
N GLN A 92 23.48 -2.61 19.46
CA GLN A 92 23.17 -1.35 20.12
C GLN A 92 21.68 -1.02 19.99
N PRO A 93 21.10 -0.28 20.95
CA PRO A 93 19.78 0.32 20.81
C PRO A 93 19.66 1.09 19.50
N GLU A 94 18.54 0.91 18.80
CA GLU A 94 18.31 1.51 17.49
C GLU A 94 17.42 2.74 17.61
N ASN A 95 17.67 3.75 16.77
CA ASN A 95 16.84 4.95 16.69
C ASN A 95 15.43 4.62 16.19
N LEU A 96 14.46 5.44 16.59
CA LEU A 96 13.16 5.49 15.93
C LEU A 96 13.31 6.02 14.49
N ASP A 97 12.39 5.61 13.62
CA ASP A 97 12.29 6.16 12.27
C ASP A 97 12.10 7.70 12.35
N GLU A 98 12.83 8.45 11.54
CA GLU A 98 12.70 9.91 11.43
C GLU A 98 11.48 10.31 10.59
N ASP A 99 10.30 9.84 10.99
CA ASP A 99 9.01 10.14 10.37
C ASP A 99 7.97 10.62 11.41
N VAL A 100 6.79 11.05 10.95
CA VAL A 100 5.73 11.54 11.86
C VAL A 100 5.31 10.46 12.87
N TYR A 101 5.38 9.19 12.50
CA TYR A 101 5.02 8.08 13.36
C TYR A 101 6.08 7.85 14.45
N GLY A 102 7.37 7.89 14.11
CA GLY A 102 8.48 7.83 15.06
C GLY A 102 8.44 9.00 16.05
N ALA A 103 8.19 10.23 15.58
CA ALA A 103 7.96 11.38 16.46
C ALA A 103 6.77 11.19 17.41
N GLY A 104 5.68 10.62 16.89
CA GLY A 104 4.49 10.28 17.66
C GLY A 104 4.77 9.24 18.74
N VAL A 105 5.52 8.19 18.42
CA VAL A 105 5.97 7.16 19.36
C VAL A 105 6.84 7.77 20.46
N ALA A 106 7.89 8.51 20.09
CA ALA A 106 8.82 9.15 21.03
C ALA A 106 8.07 10.06 22.00
N THR A 107 7.20 10.94 21.46
CA THR A 107 6.42 11.87 22.27
C THR A 107 5.43 11.13 23.18
N LEU A 108 4.72 10.12 22.67
CA LEU A 108 3.74 9.37 23.45
C LEU A 108 4.40 8.64 24.63
N VAL A 109 5.52 7.96 24.40
CA VAL A 109 6.22 7.20 25.43
C VAL A 109 6.82 8.15 26.46
N ARG A 110 7.58 9.15 26.01
CA ARG A 110 8.29 10.08 26.89
C ARG A 110 7.34 10.92 27.72
N ASP A 111 6.36 11.59 27.11
CA ASP A 111 5.46 12.45 27.85
C ASP A 111 4.57 11.63 28.80
N SER A 112 4.25 10.37 28.46
CA SER A 112 3.54 9.46 29.39
C SER A 112 4.38 9.05 30.60
N PHE A 113 5.65 8.65 30.40
CA PHE A 113 6.60 8.37 31.49
C PHE A 113 6.68 9.58 32.42
N SER A 114 6.89 10.74 31.81
CA SER A 114 7.19 11.95 32.52
C SER A 114 5.94 12.47 33.28
N LEU A 115 4.72 12.32 32.74
CA LEU A 115 3.46 12.63 33.44
C LEU A 115 3.24 11.75 34.68
N VAL A 116 3.66 10.48 34.63
CA VAL A 116 3.58 9.56 35.78
C VAL A 116 4.66 9.85 36.82
N ASP A 117 5.82 10.33 36.39
CA ASP A 117 6.90 10.72 37.29
C ASP A 117 6.65 12.05 38.01
N GLY A 118 5.69 12.86 37.53
CA GLY A 118 5.32 14.14 38.14
C GLY A 118 6.36 15.24 37.93
N LYS A 119 7.33 15.04 37.03
CA LYS A 119 8.30 16.08 36.64
C LYS A 119 7.64 17.08 35.67
N GLY A 120 8.02 18.36 35.70
CA GLY A 120 7.67 19.36 34.68
C GLY A 120 6.23 19.86 34.61
N ASP A 121 5.98 20.82 33.72
CA ASP A 121 4.66 21.44 33.52
C ASP A 121 3.69 20.51 32.76
N LEU A 122 2.56 20.21 33.41
CA LEU A 122 1.51 19.34 32.89
C LEU A 122 0.86 19.90 31.62
N VAL A 123 0.65 21.22 31.55
CA VAL A 123 -0.02 21.86 30.40
C VAL A 123 0.85 21.75 29.15
N LEU A 124 2.15 21.99 29.29
CA LEU A 124 3.12 21.88 28.20
C LEU A 124 3.21 20.45 27.64
N ARG A 125 3.07 19.44 28.49
CA ARG A 125 3.16 18.03 28.09
C ARG A 125 1.89 17.57 27.40
N ILE A 126 0.74 17.96 27.93
CA ILE A 126 -0.54 17.69 27.28
C ILE A 126 -0.60 18.35 25.91
N SER A 127 -0.12 19.60 25.77
CA SER A 127 -0.10 20.27 24.47
C SER A 127 0.84 19.60 23.47
N ARG A 128 2.03 19.14 23.89
CA ARG A 128 2.96 18.40 23.02
C ARG A 128 2.39 17.04 22.58
N LEU A 129 1.82 16.29 23.52
CA LEU A 129 1.17 15.02 23.23
C LEU A 129 0.00 15.22 22.26
N SER A 130 -0.83 16.24 22.50
CA SER A 130 -2.00 16.53 21.67
C SER A 130 -1.60 16.97 20.26
N SER A 131 -0.60 17.85 20.12
CA SER A 131 -0.10 18.27 18.80
C SER A 131 0.50 17.11 18.00
N SER A 132 1.24 16.21 18.64
CA SER A 132 1.81 15.02 17.96
C SER A 132 0.71 14.04 17.53
N LEU A 133 -0.32 13.83 18.35
CA LEU A 133 -1.48 13.02 17.98
C LEU A 133 -2.29 13.63 16.84
N ILE A 134 -2.54 14.95 16.89
CA ILE A 134 -3.21 15.68 15.81
C ILE A 134 -2.42 15.57 14.51
N LEU A 135 -1.09 15.69 14.57
CA LEU A 135 -0.24 15.56 13.39
C LEU A 135 -0.29 14.15 12.79
N MET A 136 -0.25 13.08 13.61
CA MET A 136 -0.41 11.71 13.12
C MET A 136 -1.79 11.49 12.47
N ILE A 137 -2.87 11.96 13.11
CA ILE A 137 -4.22 11.85 12.56
C ILE A 137 -4.33 12.64 11.24
N PHE A 138 -3.72 13.82 11.18
CA PHE A 138 -3.69 14.64 9.97
C PHE A 138 -2.95 13.94 8.82
N VAL A 139 -1.79 13.32 9.08
CA VAL A 139 -1.06 12.53 8.08
C VAL A 139 -1.92 11.38 7.55
N ILE A 140 -2.53 10.60 8.44
CA ILE A 140 -3.40 9.48 8.06
C ILE A 140 -4.57 9.98 7.21
N ALA A 141 -5.25 11.05 7.64
CA ALA A 141 -6.38 11.62 6.92
C ALA A 141 -5.96 12.14 5.54
N LEU A 142 -4.80 12.79 5.44
CA LEU A 142 -4.28 13.31 4.18
C LEU A 142 -3.89 12.18 3.22
N GLN A 143 -3.20 11.13 3.71
CA GLN A 143 -2.87 9.95 2.90
C GLN A 143 -4.13 9.26 2.39
N VAL A 144 -5.12 9.00 3.26
CA VAL A 144 -6.40 8.42 2.87
C VAL A 144 -7.12 9.29 1.86
N PHE A 145 -7.16 10.61 2.07
CA PHE A 145 -7.78 11.53 1.11
C PHE A 145 -7.13 11.44 -0.27
N VAL A 146 -5.80 11.53 -0.36
CA VAL A 146 -5.08 11.45 -1.64
C VAL A 146 -5.31 10.11 -2.33
N ILE A 147 -5.31 9.01 -1.57
CA ILE A 147 -5.60 7.66 -2.08
C ILE A 147 -7.01 7.57 -2.67
N LEU A 148 -8.03 8.11 -1.97
CA LEU A 148 -9.41 8.11 -2.45
C LEU A 148 -9.56 8.96 -3.72
N GLN A 149 -8.91 10.13 -3.77
CA GLN A 149 -8.90 10.97 -4.97
C GLN A 149 -8.20 10.27 -6.14
N MET A 150 -7.07 9.62 -5.91
CA MET A 150 -6.35 8.87 -6.92
C MET A 150 -7.18 7.71 -7.48
N GLN A 151 -7.90 6.99 -6.64
CA GLN A 151 -8.80 5.93 -7.07
C GLN A 151 -9.96 6.47 -7.92
N SER A 152 -10.64 7.51 -7.42
CA SER A 152 -11.85 8.05 -8.04
C SER A 152 -11.55 8.77 -9.36
N LEU A 153 -10.58 9.71 -9.33
CA LEU A 153 -10.33 10.61 -10.45
C LEU A 153 -9.35 10.04 -11.47
N VAL A 154 -8.34 9.30 -11.02
CA VAL A 154 -7.21 8.92 -11.88
C VAL A 154 -7.32 7.46 -12.31
N ALA A 155 -7.34 6.52 -11.36
CA ALA A 155 -7.33 5.10 -11.66
C ALA A 155 -8.62 4.66 -12.37
N SER A 156 -9.79 5.15 -11.95
CA SER A 156 -11.06 4.80 -12.59
C SER A 156 -11.16 5.31 -14.03
N ARG A 157 -10.64 6.51 -14.30
CA ARG A 157 -10.56 7.07 -15.66
C ARG A 157 -9.62 6.26 -16.54
N ALA A 158 -8.40 6.00 -16.06
CA ALA A 158 -7.41 5.20 -16.79
C ALA A 158 -7.93 3.79 -17.13
N VAL A 159 -8.61 3.12 -16.16
CA VAL A 159 -9.23 1.81 -16.39
C VAL A 159 -10.35 1.87 -17.43
N THR A 160 -11.12 2.95 -17.48
CA THR A 160 -12.19 3.11 -18.47
C THR A 160 -11.61 3.32 -19.87
N GLU A 161 -10.60 4.18 -19.98
CA GLU A 161 -9.90 4.47 -21.23
C GLU A 161 -9.22 3.23 -21.81
N ILE A 162 -8.46 2.49 -21.01
CA ILE A 162 -7.77 1.28 -21.49
C ILE A 162 -8.75 0.19 -21.92
N ARG A 163 -9.92 0.07 -21.26
CA ARG A 163 -10.99 -0.85 -21.66
C ARG A 163 -11.66 -0.43 -22.96
N GLN A 164 -11.81 0.86 -23.20
CA GLN A 164 -12.32 1.38 -24.47
C GLN A 164 -11.34 1.07 -25.61
N ILE A 165 -10.04 1.31 -25.41
CA ILE A 165 -8.99 0.99 -26.39
C ILE A 165 -8.98 -0.52 -26.69
N TYR A 166 -8.96 -1.36 -25.65
CA TYR A 166 -8.96 -2.81 -25.82
C TYR A 166 -10.26 -3.33 -26.45
N GLY A 167 -11.41 -2.80 -26.05
CA GLY A 167 -12.69 -3.20 -26.65
C GLY A 167 -12.79 -2.82 -28.12
N ARG A 168 -12.29 -1.64 -28.50
CA ARG A 168 -12.21 -1.22 -29.91
C ARG A 168 -11.30 -2.15 -30.71
N TYR A 169 -10.15 -2.51 -30.15
CA TYR A 169 -9.24 -3.50 -30.73
C TYR A 169 -9.96 -4.85 -30.94
N GLU A 170 -10.55 -5.43 -29.89
CA GLU A 170 -11.27 -6.71 -29.97
C GLU A 170 -12.41 -6.66 -31.01
N PHE A 171 -13.20 -5.58 -31.05
CA PHE A 171 -14.28 -5.46 -32.02
C PHE A 171 -13.79 -5.57 -33.47
N VAL A 172 -12.68 -4.91 -33.82
CA VAL A 172 -12.12 -4.95 -35.18
C VAL A 172 -11.44 -6.28 -35.47
N MET A 173 -10.69 -6.83 -34.51
CA MET A 173 -10.00 -8.12 -34.67
C MET A 173 -10.96 -9.28 -34.94
N TYR A 174 -12.19 -9.18 -34.44
CA TYR A 174 -13.28 -10.16 -34.62
C TYR A 174 -14.22 -9.81 -35.79
N GLY A 175 -13.77 -8.97 -36.73
CA GLY A 175 -14.47 -8.71 -37.99
C GLY A 175 -15.48 -7.56 -37.97
N ALA A 176 -15.56 -6.79 -36.88
CA ALA A 176 -16.53 -5.70 -36.68
C ALA A 176 -18.01 -6.15 -36.73
N GLU A 177 -18.28 -7.42 -36.36
CA GLU A 177 -19.62 -7.98 -36.26
C GLU A 177 -20.01 -8.20 -34.78
N MET A 178 -21.19 -7.72 -34.39
CA MET A 178 -21.68 -7.86 -33.00
C MET A 178 -21.98 -9.31 -32.62
N SER A 179 -22.13 -10.22 -33.58
CA SER A 179 -22.26 -11.67 -33.36
C SER A 179 -20.97 -12.32 -32.85
N HIS A 180 -19.81 -11.73 -33.14
CA HIS A 180 -18.50 -12.28 -32.77
C HIS A 180 -17.95 -11.72 -31.45
N VAL A 181 -18.65 -10.75 -30.86
CA VAL A 181 -18.29 -10.13 -29.58
C VAL A 181 -19.44 -10.23 -28.58
N TYR A 182 -19.12 -10.28 -27.29
CA TYR A 182 -20.06 -10.10 -26.20
C TYR A 182 -19.74 -8.80 -25.45
N LEU A 183 -20.75 -8.21 -24.81
CA LEU A 183 -20.56 -7.03 -23.97
C LEU A 183 -20.23 -7.46 -22.54
N THR A 184 -19.14 -6.92 -22.00
CA THR A 184 -18.80 -7.05 -20.57
C THR A 184 -19.88 -6.42 -19.68
N PRO A 185 -19.88 -6.68 -18.36
CA PRO A 185 -20.81 -6.02 -17.43
C PRO A 185 -20.76 -4.49 -17.46
N ASN A 186 -19.65 -3.92 -17.93
CA ASN A 186 -19.42 -2.48 -18.07
C ASN A 186 -19.73 -1.96 -19.49
N GLY A 187 -20.24 -2.80 -20.40
CA GLY A 187 -20.65 -2.41 -21.75
C GLY A 187 -19.53 -2.36 -22.79
N PHE A 188 -18.33 -2.85 -22.49
CA PHE A 188 -17.24 -2.91 -23.48
C PHE A 188 -17.31 -4.22 -24.28
N PRO A 189 -17.13 -4.19 -25.62
CA PRO A 189 -17.10 -5.39 -26.44
C PRO A 189 -15.83 -6.21 -26.19
N CYS A 190 -15.98 -7.53 -26.06
CA CYS A 190 -14.91 -8.51 -25.95
C CYS A 190 -15.20 -9.67 -26.90
N GLY A 191 -14.17 -10.24 -27.53
CA GLY A 191 -14.34 -11.32 -28.48
C GLY A 191 -14.93 -12.59 -27.85
N ALA A 192 -15.90 -13.21 -28.49
CA ALA A 192 -16.59 -14.39 -27.94
C ALA A 192 -15.78 -15.69 -28.13
N ASP A 193 -15.24 -15.92 -29.33
CA ASP A 193 -14.61 -17.19 -29.69
C ASP A 193 -13.36 -16.98 -30.56
N LYS A 194 -12.29 -17.73 -30.25
CA LYS A 194 -10.99 -17.65 -30.94
C LYS A 194 -11.09 -17.92 -32.45
N GLN A 195 -12.14 -18.61 -32.91
CA GLN A 195 -12.34 -18.88 -34.34
C GLN A 195 -12.55 -17.62 -35.19
N TYR A 196 -13.09 -16.54 -34.61
CA TYR A 196 -13.36 -15.29 -35.32
C TYR A 196 -12.20 -14.30 -35.23
N PHE A 197 -11.15 -14.61 -34.45
CA PHE A 197 -10.00 -13.74 -34.29
C PHE A 197 -9.10 -13.83 -35.53
N ASP A 198 -8.99 -12.73 -36.26
CA ASP A 198 -8.13 -12.63 -37.43
C ASP A 198 -7.08 -11.50 -37.28
N PRO A 199 -5.78 -11.84 -37.11
CA PRO A 199 -4.68 -10.88 -37.07
C PRO A 199 -4.61 -9.92 -38.26
N ALA A 200 -5.10 -10.32 -39.45
CA ALA A 200 -5.07 -9.48 -40.64
C ALA A 200 -6.00 -8.27 -40.53
N ASN A 201 -7.05 -8.36 -39.70
CA ASN A 201 -7.95 -7.23 -39.43
C ASN A 201 -7.26 -6.08 -38.70
N PHE A 202 -6.06 -6.28 -38.11
CA PHE A 202 -5.32 -5.21 -37.47
C PHE A 202 -5.03 -4.03 -38.42
N GLY A 203 -4.81 -4.32 -39.71
CA GLY A 203 -4.62 -3.28 -40.73
C GLY A 203 -5.87 -2.43 -41.03
N ARG A 204 -7.04 -2.81 -40.49
CA ARG A 204 -8.29 -2.03 -40.60
C ARG A 204 -8.40 -0.96 -39.52
N LEU A 205 -7.61 -1.05 -38.45
CA LEU A 205 -7.49 0.01 -37.44
C LEU A 205 -6.71 1.19 -38.02
N THR A 206 -7.06 2.41 -37.64
CA THR A 206 -6.26 3.60 -37.98
C THR A 206 -4.88 3.52 -37.32
N GLU A 207 -3.88 4.25 -37.83
CA GLU A 207 -2.53 4.26 -37.25
C GLU A 207 -2.54 4.65 -35.76
N ASP A 208 -3.39 5.60 -35.38
CA ASP A 208 -3.56 6.02 -33.99
C ASP A 208 -4.20 4.94 -33.12
N GLU A 209 -5.18 4.20 -33.65
CA GLU A 209 -5.81 3.06 -32.97
C GLU A 209 -4.81 1.91 -32.79
N GLN A 210 -4.00 1.62 -33.81
CA GLN A 210 -2.92 0.63 -33.74
C GLN A 210 -1.88 1.03 -32.69
N ALA A 211 -1.43 2.29 -32.71
CA ALA A 211 -0.51 2.83 -31.72
C ALA A 211 -1.07 2.72 -30.30
N SER A 212 -2.33 3.08 -30.12
CA SER A 212 -3.00 3.04 -28.80
C SER A 212 -3.14 1.61 -28.28
N ALA A 213 -3.56 0.66 -29.12
CA ALA A 213 -3.63 -0.76 -28.76
C ALA A 213 -2.24 -1.32 -28.39
N CYS A 214 -1.20 -0.97 -29.14
CA CYS A 214 0.17 -1.40 -28.89
C CYS A 214 0.89 -0.68 -27.74
N ARG A 215 0.26 0.34 -27.15
CA ARG A 215 0.71 1.00 -25.91
C ARG A 215 0.02 0.44 -24.67
N ILE A 216 -0.94 -0.47 -24.81
CA ILE A 216 -1.51 -1.19 -23.66
C ILE A 216 -0.36 -1.87 -22.90
N PRO A 217 -0.18 -1.66 -21.58
CA PRO A 217 0.98 -2.19 -20.86
C PRO A 217 1.16 -3.71 -20.96
N PHE A 218 0.07 -4.45 -21.04
CA PHE A 218 0.09 -5.91 -21.20
C PHE A 218 0.61 -6.40 -22.56
N SER A 219 0.67 -5.54 -23.58
CA SER A 219 1.30 -5.87 -24.87
C SER A 219 2.82 -6.00 -24.74
N GLN A 220 3.42 -5.34 -23.74
CA GLN A 220 4.86 -5.33 -23.48
C GLN A 220 5.14 -5.72 -22.02
N PRO A 221 4.94 -7.00 -21.64
CA PRO A 221 5.14 -7.46 -20.26
C PRO A 221 6.58 -7.26 -19.78
N GLN A 222 7.55 -7.19 -20.70
CA GLN A 222 8.96 -6.91 -20.40
C GLN A 222 9.17 -5.53 -19.76
N LEU A 223 8.28 -4.56 -20.02
CA LEU A 223 8.34 -3.24 -19.40
C LEU A 223 7.41 -3.16 -18.17
N LEU A 224 6.21 -3.72 -18.26
CA LEU A 224 5.24 -3.68 -17.16
C LEU A 224 5.73 -4.46 -15.93
N LEU A 225 6.29 -5.66 -16.10
CA LEU A 225 6.68 -6.53 -14.97
C LEU A 225 7.78 -5.90 -14.10
N PRO A 226 8.89 -5.34 -14.65
CA PRO A 226 9.88 -4.65 -13.83
C PRO A 226 9.32 -3.45 -13.07
N ILE A 227 8.44 -2.66 -13.68
CA ILE A 227 7.84 -1.48 -13.03
C ILE A 227 6.93 -1.92 -11.87
N LEU A 228 6.08 -2.92 -12.08
CA LEU A 228 5.27 -3.51 -11.01
C LEU A 228 6.12 -4.16 -9.91
N PHE A 229 7.25 -4.77 -10.29
CA PHE A 229 8.21 -5.34 -9.33
C PHE A 229 8.85 -4.26 -8.47
N ILE A 230 9.37 -3.18 -9.06
CA ILE A 230 9.94 -2.05 -8.33
C ILE A 230 8.88 -1.45 -7.39
N TRP A 231 7.68 -1.17 -7.92
CA TRP A 231 6.57 -0.65 -7.12
C TRP A 231 6.23 -1.55 -5.92
N THR A 232 6.10 -2.86 -6.17
CA THR A 232 5.81 -3.83 -5.10
C THR A 232 6.93 -3.86 -4.07
N LEU A 233 8.20 -3.82 -4.51
CA LEU A 233 9.35 -3.80 -3.61
C LEU A 233 9.36 -2.53 -2.74
N THR A 234 9.00 -1.37 -3.28
CA THR A 234 8.88 -0.11 -2.53
C THR A 234 7.86 -0.24 -1.41
N ILE A 235 6.66 -0.78 -1.69
CA ILE A 235 5.64 -1.00 -0.65
C ILE A 235 6.09 -2.06 0.36
N VAL A 236 6.67 -3.16 -0.11
CA VAL A 236 7.16 -4.24 0.76
C VAL A 236 8.26 -3.74 1.70
N ALA A 237 9.10 -2.80 1.26
CA ALA A 237 10.08 -2.14 2.11
C ALA A 237 9.43 -1.31 3.23
N ASP A 238 8.37 -0.54 2.94
CA ASP A 238 7.67 0.21 4.00
C ASP A 238 6.89 -0.73 4.95
N LEU A 239 6.23 -1.77 4.41
CA LEU A 239 5.58 -2.81 5.21
C LEU A 239 6.57 -3.52 6.13
N ARG A 240 7.80 -3.78 5.68
CA ARG A 240 8.87 -4.34 6.51
C ARG A 240 9.24 -3.40 7.66
N ARG A 241 9.43 -2.10 7.40
CA ARG A 241 9.69 -1.10 8.45
C ARG A 241 8.55 -1.03 9.46
N CYS A 242 7.30 -1.01 9.00
CA CYS A 242 6.12 -1.06 9.85
C CYS A 242 6.07 -2.34 10.70
N GLY A 243 6.39 -3.49 10.09
CA GLY A 243 6.49 -4.79 10.76
C GLY A 243 7.60 -4.82 11.81
N ASP A 244 8.79 -4.31 11.50
CA ASP A 244 9.92 -4.22 12.42
C ASP A 244 9.58 -3.35 13.63
N LEU A 245 8.92 -2.20 13.42
CA LEU A 245 8.42 -1.33 14.48
C LEU A 245 7.38 -2.05 15.36
N PHE A 246 6.44 -2.78 14.75
CA PHE A 246 5.46 -3.58 15.47
C PHE A 246 6.12 -4.66 16.33
N VAL A 247 7.05 -5.41 15.76
CA VAL A 247 7.78 -6.47 16.48
C VAL A 247 8.54 -5.86 17.66
N ARG A 248 9.26 -4.76 17.45
CA ARG A 248 10.04 -4.10 18.51
C ARG A 248 9.17 -3.55 19.63
N LEU A 249 8.19 -2.69 19.31
CA LEU A 249 7.39 -2.00 20.33
C LEU A 249 6.31 -2.87 20.97
N ILE A 250 5.62 -3.70 20.19
CA ILE A 250 4.44 -4.43 20.67
C ILE A 250 4.85 -5.79 21.21
N LEU A 251 5.65 -6.54 20.46
CA LEU A 251 6.03 -7.90 20.84
C LEU A 251 7.28 -7.94 21.75
N ALA A 252 8.35 -7.21 21.42
CA ALA A 252 9.65 -7.29 22.11
C ALA A 252 9.63 -6.59 23.46
N THR A 253 9.20 -5.34 23.46
CA THR A 253 9.25 -4.52 24.66
C THR A 253 8.38 -5.15 25.75
N PRO A 254 8.92 -5.47 26.94
CA PRO A 254 8.16 -6.13 27.99
C PRO A 254 7.00 -5.26 28.46
N THR A 255 5.93 -5.94 28.89
CA THR A 255 4.75 -5.25 29.43
C THR A 255 4.97 -4.94 30.90
N ILE A 256 5.07 -3.66 31.24
CA ILE A 256 5.24 -3.19 32.62
C ILE A 256 3.92 -2.69 33.19
N THR A 257 3.84 -2.61 34.52
CA THR A 257 2.62 -2.17 35.25
C THR A 257 2.53 -0.65 35.34
N SER A 258 3.66 0.04 35.43
CA SER A 258 3.75 1.50 35.56
C SER A 258 4.60 2.08 34.43
N MET A 259 4.19 3.22 33.88
CA MET A 259 5.02 3.94 32.90
C MET A 259 6.27 4.56 33.52
N ARG A 260 6.41 4.61 34.85
CA ARG A 260 7.62 5.10 35.53
C ARG A 260 8.86 4.28 35.17
N ASP A 261 8.70 3.00 34.89
CA ASP A 261 9.82 2.11 34.56
C ASP A 261 9.99 1.92 33.05
N ALA A 262 9.38 2.80 32.23
CA ALA A 262 9.34 2.65 30.78
C ALA A 262 10.64 3.07 30.08
N VAL A 263 11.37 4.03 30.66
CA VAL A 263 12.53 4.67 30.06
C VAL A 263 13.70 4.61 31.03
N VAL A 264 14.87 4.26 30.51
CA VAL A 264 16.15 4.34 31.22
C VAL A 264 17.01 5.38 30.52
N GLU A 265 17.51 6.35 31.28
CA GLU A 265 18.48 7.33 30.81
C GLU A 265 19.83 6.63 30.61
N SER A 266 20.37 6.69 29.40
CA SER A 266 21.69 6.19 29.05
C SER A 266 22.71 7.33 29.05
N ASP A 267 24.00 6.99 29.22
CA ASP A 267 25.09 7.95 29.08
C ASP A 267 24.97 8.67 27.72
N GLY A 268 24.87 10.01 27.74
CA GLY A 268 24.78 10.84 26.52
C GLY A 268 23.38 11.33 26.12
N GLU A 269 22.50 11.65 27.08
CA GLU A 269 21.15 12.23 26.85
C GLU A 269 20.20 11.37 26.02
N CYS A 270 20.52 10.09 25.83
CA CYS A 270 19.68 9.14 25.11
C CYS A 270 18.72 8.44 26.07
N GLU A 271 17.44 8.36 25.67
CA GLU A 271 16.37 7.71 26.42
C GLU A 271 16.10 6.34 25.79
N ILE A 272 16.40 5.25 26.51
CA ILE A 272 16.16 3.89 26.03
C ILE A 272 14.81 3.39 26.53
N ILE A 273 13.92 3.01 25.61
CA ILE A 273 12.62 2.39 25.93
C ILE A 273 12.85 0.94 26.37
N VAL A 274 12.67 0.66 27.66
CA VAL A 274 12.85 -0.68 28.26
C VAL A 274 11.54 -1.41 28.49
N GLY A 275 10.40 -0.71 28.55
CA GLY A 275 9.11 -1.32 28.85
C GLY A 275 7.93 -0.43 28.46
N LEU A 276 6.78 -1.04 28.16
CA LEU A 276 5.56 -0.30 27.81
C LEU A 276 4.34 -0.89 28.52
N THR A 277 3.46 -0.03 29.01
CA THR A 277 2.19 -0.49 29.60
C THR A 277 1.21 -0.95 28.51
N ARG A 278 0.30 -1.89 28.86
CA ARG A 278 -0.75 -2.38 27.94
C ARG A 278 -1.56 -1.26 27.25
N PRO A 279 -2.05 -0.21 27.93
CA PRO A 279 -2.81 0.84 27.27
C PRO A 279 -1.97 1.62 26.25
N ILE A 280 -0.69 1.87 26.51
CA ILE A 280 0.19 2.55 25.55
C ILE A 280 0.45 1.66 24.34
N LYS A 281 0.68 0.36 24.53
CA LYS A 281 0.77 -0.59 23.40
C LYS A 281 -0.50 -0.62 22.56
N ALA A 282 -1.67 -0.64 23.19
CA ALA A 282 -2.95 -0.61 22.47
C ALA A 282 -3.13 0.68 21.68
N MET A 283 -2.73 1.81 22.25
CA MET A 283 -2.77 3.11 21.58
C MET A 283 -1.80 3.19 20.39
N LEU A 284 -0.53 2.76 20.57
CA LEU A 284 0.44 2.68 19.47
C LEU A 284 -0.05 1.76 18.34
N MET A 285 -0.64 0.63 18.69
CA MET A 285 -1.21 -0.30 17.72
C MET A 285 -2.36 0.35 16.94
N SER A 286 -3.29 1.04 17.61
CA SER A 286 -4.48 1.60 16.96
C SER A 286 -4.23 2.89 16.19
N THR A 287 -3.34 3.78 16.67
CA THR A 287 -3.14 5.11 16.06
C THR A 287 -1.94 5.19 15.13
N CYS A 288 -1.02 4.22 15.17
CA CYS A 288 0.22 4.29 14.39
C CYS A 288 0.40 3.06 13.50
N ILE A 289 0.50 1.86 14.08
CA ILE A 289 0.89 0.67 13.33
C ILE A 289 -0.22 0.18 12.40
N LEU A 290 -1.43 -0.01 12.92
CA LEU A 290 -2.54 -0.57 12.15
C LEU A 290 -2.94 0.34 10.98
N PRO A 291 -3.14 1.67 11.15
CA PRO A 291 -3.48 2.56 10.05
C PRO A 291 -2.42 2.55 8.95
N ARG A 292 -1.13 2.61 9.32
CA ARG A 292 -0.01 2.57 8.36
C ARG A 292 -0.02 1.28 7.55
N TYR A 293 -0.12 0.13 8.22
CA TYR A 293 -0.17 -1.17 7.55
C TYR A 293 -1.35 -1.28 6.56
N VAL A 294 -2.55 -0.85 6.96
CA VAL A 294 -3.74 -0.90 6.11
C VAL A 294 -3.59 0.01 4.89
N ILE A 295 -3.04 1.21 5.07
CA ILE A 295 -2.76 2.15 3.98
C ILE A 295 -1.77 1.54 2.98
N ASP A 296 -0.68 0.96 3.45
CA ASP A 296 0.36 0.37 2.59
C ASP A 296 -0.18 -0.81 1.77
N VAL A 297 -0.95 -1.72 2.38
CA VAL A 297 -1.56 -2.86 1.65
C VAL A 297 -2.58 -2.37 0.62
N TYR A 298 -3.40 -1.38 0.96
CA TYR A 298 -4.36 -0.81 0.01
C TYR A 298 -3.65 -0.11 -1.15
N LEU A 299 -2.59 0.64 -0.84
CA LEU A 299 -1.80 1.36 -1.83
C LEU A 299 -1.06 0.40 -2.76
N LEU A 300 -0.56 -0.76 -2.28
CA LEU A 300 0.01 -1.81 -3.13
C LEU A 300 -0.97 -2.22 -4.23
N TRP A 301 -2.19 -2.59 -3.83
CA TRP A 301 -3.22 -3.03 -4.76
C TRP A 301 -3.62 -1.93 -5.73
N LEU A 302 -3.90 -0.73 -5.21
CA LEU A 302 -4.33 0.42 -6.02
C LEU A 302 -3.25 0.84 -7.01
N GLY A 303 -1.99 0.86 -6.58
CA GLY A 303 -0.85 1.19 -7.41
C GLY A 303 -0.65 0.17 -8.55
N CYS A 304 -0.72 -1.14 -8.26
CA CYS A 304 -0.67 -2.15 -9.31
C CYS A 304 -1.80 -1.97 -10.35
N ARG A 305 -3.02 -1.65 -9.88
CA ARG A 305 -4.19 -1.41 -10.75
C ARG A 305 -4.03 -0.17 -11.60
N TRP A 306 -3.56 0.93 -11.03
CA TRP A 306 -3.37 2.18 -11.75
C TRP A 306 -2.24 2.06 -12.79
N LEU A 307 -1.11 1.46 -12.42
CA LEU A 307 0.01 1.22 -13.34
C LEU A 307 -0.41 0.33 -14.51
N ALA A 308 -1.07 -0.80 -14.25
CA ALA A 308 -1.54 -1.68 -15.32
C ALA A 308 -2.61 -1.06 -16.24
N ALA A 309 -3.28 0.02 -15.80
CA ALA A 309 -4.28 0.75 -16.57
C ALA A 309 -3.74 1.95 -17.35
N THR A 310 -2.45 2.26 -17.25
CA THR A 310 -1.87 3.46 -17.87
C THR A 310 -1.70 3.26 -19.39
N PRO A 311 -2.29 4.10 -20.26
CA PRO A 311 -2.33 3.87 -21.71
C PRO A 311 -1.03 4.26 -22.46
N SER A 312 0.00 4.70 -21.73
CA SER A 312 1.27 5.17 -22.30
C SER A 312 2.43 4.73 -21.41
N PHE A 313 3.51 4.26 -22.04
CA PHE A 313 4.71 3.83 -21.32
C PHE A 313 5.46 4.97 -20.62
N GLY A 314 5.42 6.19 -21.18
CA GLY A 314 6.01 7.36 -20.53
C GLY A 314 5.26 7.72 -19.25
N ASP A 315 3.93 7.69 -19.32
CA ASP A 315 3.06 7.98 -18.17
C ASP A 315 3.17 6.88 -17.11
N LEU A 316 3.48 5.65 -17.50
CA LEU A 316 3.66 4.52 -16.56
C LEU A 316 4.78 4.81 -15.54
N LEU A 317 5.90 5.36 -16.00
CA LEU A 317 7.02 5.74 -15.12
C LEU A 317 6.67 6.94 -14.24
N LEU A 318 6.02 7.96 -14.81
CA LEU A 318 5.57 9.14 -14.06
C LEU A 318 4.56 8.77 -12.98
N ASN A 319 3.62 7.86 -13.28
CA ASN A 319 2.62 7.37 -12.35
C ASN A 319 3.27 6.55 -11.22
N ALA A 320 4.33 5.79 -11.49
CA ALA A 320 5.07 5.06 -10.46
C ALA A 320 5.75 6.02 -9.46
N VAL A 321 6.34 7.11 -9.94
CA VAL A 321 6.94 8.15 -9.08
C VAL A 321 5.86 8.92 -8.31
N ALA A 322 4.71 9.20 -8.94
CA ALA A 322 3.59 9.86 -8.27
C ALA A 322 3.03 9.02 -7.11
N LEU A 323 3.01 7.69 -7.26
CA LEU A 323 2.64 6.77 -6.18
C LEU A 323 3.65 6.79 -5.02
N GLU A 324 4.95 6.89 -5.31
CA GLU A 324 6.00 7.02 -4.28
C GLU A 324 5.83 8.28 -3.44
N PHE A 325 5.40 9.39 -4.04
CA PHE A 325 5.11 10.63 -3.30
C PHE A 325 4.10 10.43 -2.16
N ILE A 326 3.10 9.55 -2.34
CA ILE A 326 2.10 9.24 -1.30
C ILE A 326 2.74 8.55 -0.08
N LEU A 327 3.72 7.67 -0.33
CA LEU A 327 4.47 6.99 0.73
C LEU A 327 5.39 7.96 1.49
N LEU A 328 6.03 8.89 0.78
CA LEU A 328 6.95 9.89 1.34
C LEU A 328 6.26 11.05 2.07
N LEU A 329 4.92 11.07 2.09
CA LEU A 329 4.15 12.17 2.69
C LEU A 329 4.43 12.33 4.19
N LYS A 330 4.56 11.21 4.91
CA LYS A 330 4.90 11.18 6.35
C LYS A 330 6.30 11.76 6.63
N ASP A 331 7.26 11.52 5.74
CA ASP A 331 8.64 11.97 5.89
C ASP A 331 8.73 13.47 5.56
N THR A 332 8.01 13.89 4.51
CA THR A 332 7.90 15.30 4.11
C THR A 332 7.27 16.15 5.21
N LEU A 333 6.19 15.67 5.82
CA LEU A 333 5.54 16.35 6.93
C LEU A 333 6.39 16.33 8.21
N TYR A 334 7.15 15.26 8.46
CA TYR A 334 8.13 15.24 9.55
C TYR A 334 9.18 16.35 9.37
N ALA A 335 9.79 16.40 8.18
CA ALA A 335 10.83 17.37 7.87
C ALA A 335 10.30 18.82 7.95
N GLY A 336 9.11 19.08 7.42
CA GLY A 336 8.57 20.43 7.29
C GLY A 336 7.78 20.96 8.49
N VAL A 337 7.11 20.09 9.26
CA VAL A 337 6.12 20.52 10.28
C VAL A 337 6.59 20.23 11.70
N VAL A 338 7.36 19.16 11.93
CA VAL A 338 7.78 18.79 13.29
C VAL A 338 8.85 19.78 13.80
N PRO A 339 8.67 20.39 14.99
CA PRO A 339 9.67 21.28 15.56
C PRO A 339 11.02 20.58 15.79
N ASP A 340 12.14 21.28 15.60
CA ASP A 340 13.48 20.69 15.74
C ASP A 340 13.74 20.07 17.10
N ARG A 341 13.12 20.60 18.17
CA ARG A 341 13.19 20.00 19.50
C ARG A 341 12.58 18.59 19.53
N ASN A 342 11.46 18.37 18.84
CA ASN A 342 10.83 17.06 18.74
C ASN A 342 11.61 16.12 17.80
N LYS A 343 12.26 16.66 16.76
CA LYS A 343 13.17 15.87 15.91
C LYS A 343 14.34 15.31 16.72
N ARG A 344 15.03 16.17 17.49
CA ARG A 344 16.10 15.72 18.41
C ARG A 344 15.60 14.75 19.46
N ALA A 345 14.39 14.97 20.01
CA ALA A 345 13.81 14.02 20.95
C ALA A 345 13.55 12.64 20.30
N THR A 346 13.15 12.62 19.01
CA THR A 346 12.96 11.37 18.25
C THR A 346 14.30 10.66 18.05
N GLN A 347 15.33 11.41 17.66
CA GLN A 347 16.71 10.90 17.47
C GLN A 347 17.33 10.38 18.77
N ASN A 348 17.06 11.03 19.90
CA ASN A 348 17.57 10.61 21.21
C ASN A 348 16.75 9.48 21.85
N THR A 349 15.61 9.08 21.26
CA THR A 349 14.80 7.98 21.78
C THR A 349 15.20 6.69 21.08
N LEU A 350 15.78 5.77 21.86
CA LEU A 350 16.27 4.49 21.38
C LEU A 350 15.32 3.37 21.79
N ILE A 351 15.11 2.41 20.89
CA ILE A 351 14.38 1.17 21.21
C ILE A 351 15.39 0.07 21.47
N GLN A 352 15.19 -0.69 22.56
CA GLN A 352 15.99 -1.89 22.78
C GLN A 352 15.78 -2.89 21.62
N PRO A 353 16.86 -3.43 21.05
CA PRO A 353 16.73 -4.51 20.09
C PRO A 353 16.09 -5.71 20.78
N TRP A 354 15.30 -6.47 20.03
CA TRP A 354 14.68 -7.70 20.55
C TRP A 354 15.72 -8.67 21.15
N GLN A 355 16.90 -8.76 20.54
CA GLN A 355 18.04 -9.56 20.97
C GLN A 355 19.23 -8.64 21.26
N LYS A 356 19.81 -8.74 22.46
CA LYS A 356 21.03 -8.01 22.82
C LYS A 356 22.24 -8.51 22.03
N THR A 357 22.28 -9.81 21.75
CA THR A 357 23.31 -10.44 20.95
C THR A 357 22.68 -11.07 19.73
N GLU A 358 23.15 -10.69 18.54
CA GLU A 358 22.75 -11.30 17.28
C GLU A 358 23.85 -12.27 16.84
N PRO A 359 23.56 -13.58 16.74
CA PRO A 359 24.48 -14.52 16.13
C PRO A 359 24.48 -14.34 14.61
N ALA A 360 25.61 -14.62 13.95
CA ALA A 360 25.71 -14.63 12.50
C ALA A 360 24.80 -15.70 11.88
N ASN A 361 23.54 -15.34 11.57
CA ASN A 361 22.54 -16.27 11.09
C ASN A 361 22.28 -16.11 9.59
N TYR A 362 22.45 -17.19 8.81
CA TYR A 362 22.12 -17.23 7.38
C TYR A 362 20.66 -16.80 7.09
N ARG A 363 19.76 -16.90 8.06
CA ARG A 363 18.36 -16.48 7.95
C ARG A 363 18.20 -14.99 7.65
N VAL A 364 19.05 -14.13 8.22
CA VAL A 364 18.98 -12.69 7.96
C VAL A 364 19.26 -12.42 6.48
N PHE A 365 20.25 -13.11 5.92
CA PHE A 365 20.57 -13.06 4.48
C PHE A 365 19.44 -13.66 3.63
N LEU A 366 18.97 -14.87 3.99
CA LEU A 366 17.92 -15.56 3.25
C LEU A 366 16.59 -14.81 3.27
N SER A 367 16.28 -14.07 4.34
CA SER A 367 15.08 -13.25 4.47
C SER A 367 14.97 -12.21 3.34
N SER A 368 16.07 -11.55 2.98
CA SER A 368 16.09 -10.59 1.87
C SER A 368 15.80 -11.25 0.52
N PHE A 369 16.34 -12.46 0.27
CA PHE A 369 16.05 -13.21 -0.95
C PHE A 369 14.61 -13.74 -0.99
N LEU A 370 14.08 -14.21 0.15
CA LEU A 370 12.68 -14.62 0.27
C LEU A 370 11.74 -13.44 0.00
N LEU A 371 12.10 -12.23 0.44
CA LEU A 371 11.32 -11.02 0.16
C LEU A 371 11.25 -10.74 -1.34
N ILE A 372 12.36 -10.85 -2.06
CA ILE A 372 12.40 -10.73 -3.53
C ILE A 372 11.52 -11.80 -4.18
N LEU A 373 11.60 -13.05 -3.73
CA LEU A 373 10.79 -14.15 -4.25
C LEU A 373 9.29 -13.90 -4.03
N VAL A 374 8.90 -13.44 -2.84
CA VAL A 374 7.51 -13.07 -2.51
C VAL A 374 7.03 -11.93 -3.42
N THR A 375 7.86 -10.91 -3.65
CA THR A 375 7.56 -9.81 -4.57
C THR A 375 7.35 -10.31 -6.01
N VAL A 376 8.20 -11.20 -6.52
CA VAL A 376 8.04 -11.80 -7.85
C VAL A 376 6.75 -12.61 -7.93
N ILE A 377 6.49 -13.47 -6.94
CA ILE A 377 5.26 -14.27 -6.87
C ILE A 377 4.04 -13.36 -6.85
N TRP A 378 4.05 -12.29 -6.06
CA TRP A 378 2.97 -11.32 -6.00
C TRP A 378 2.71 -10.66 -7.36
N VAL A 379 3.75 -10.17 -8.04
CA VAL A 379 3.58 -9.51 -9.35
C VAL A 379 3.02 -10.49 -10.38
N LEU A 380 3.55 -11.72 -10.44
CA LEU A 380 3.04 -12.75 -11.35
C LEU A 380 1.58 -13.10 -11.01
N TYR A 381 1.29 -13.32 -9.73
CA TYR A 381 -0.06 -13.59 -9.27
C TYR A 381 -1.01 -12.45 -9.61
N TYR A 382 -0.59 -11.20 -9.42
CA TYR A 382 -1.36 -10.02 -9.77
C TYR A 382 -1.66 -10.00 -11.27
N VAL A 383 -0.64 -10.06 -12.12
CA VAL A 383 -0.78 -9.96 -13.58
C VAL A 383 -1.64 -11.10 -14.16
N TYR A 384 -1.48 -12.33 -13.68
CA TYR A 384 -2.16 -13.49 -14.26
C TYR A 384 -3.49 -13.84 -13.60
N ARG A 385 -3.74 -13.45 -12.34
CA ARG A 385 -4.94 -13.85 -11.59
C ARG A 385 -5.74 -12.70 -11.01
N PHE A 386 -5.08 -11.64 -10.55
CA PHE A 386 -5.74 -10.59 -9.76
C PHE A 386 -6.05 -9.31 -10.54
N GLN A 387 -5.49 -9.16 -11.75
CA GLN A 387 -5.72 -7.98 -12.55
C GLN A 387 -7.22 -7.87 -12.87
N ALA A 388 -7.79 -6.73 -12.53
CA ALA A 388 -9.19 -6.39 -12.81
C ALA A 388 -9.30 -5.26 -13.86
N VAL A 389 -8.18 -4.90 -14.49
CA VAL A 389 -8.11 -3.79 -15.45
C VAL A 389 -8.75 -4.22 -16.76
N LEU A 390 -8.33 -5.36 -17.32
CA LEU A 390 -8.85 -5.94 -18.55
C LEU A 390 -9.40 -7.34 -18.26
N PRO A 391 -10.66 -7.48 -17.84
CA PRO A 391 -11.22 -8.81 -17.59
C PRO A 391 -11.09 -9.69 -18.84
N ASP A 392 -10.76 -10.96 -18.64
CA ASP A 392 -10.60 -11.96 -19.71
C ASP A 392 -9.51 -11.65 -20.76
N TYR A 393 -8.50 -10.84 -20.41
CA TYR A 393 -7.40 -10.52 -21.33
C TYR A 393 -6.71 -11.77 -21.89
N LYS A 394 -6.68 -11.91 -23.23
CA LYS A 394 -6.27 -13.13 -23.93
C LYS A 394 -4.80 -13.19 -24.35
N TRP A 395 -4.00 -12.18 -23.98
CA TRP A 395 -2.59 -12.06 -24.40
C TRP A 395 -2.39 -12.05 -25.93
N ASP A 396 -3.39 -11.57 -26.65
CA ASP A 396 -3.47 -11.53 -28.10
C ASP A 396 -2.83 -10.26 -28.69
N VAL A 397 -3.00 -9.11 -28.02
CA VAL A 397 -2.39 -7.83 -28.41
C VAL A 397 -0.88 -7.93 -28.58
N ALA A 398 -0.19 -8.61 -27.65
CA ALA A 398 1.28 -8.72 -27.67
C ALA A 398 1.82 -9.35 -28.96
N LYS A 399 1.13 -10.36 -29.50
CA LYS A 399 1.55 -11.05 -30.73
C LYS A 399 1.33 -10.18 -31.96
N VAL A 400 0.17 -9.51 -32.04
CA VAL A 400 -0.19 -8.65 -33.17
C VAL A 400 0.68 -7.39 -33.21
N CYS A 401 0.94 -6.79 -32.04
CA CYS A 401 1.76 -5.59 -31.93
C CYS A 401 3.26 -5.81 -32.15
N ALA A 402 3.77 -7.05 -32.05
CA ALA A 402 5.19 -7.32 -32.24
C ALA A 402 5.70 -6.90 -33.62
N SER A 403 4.89 -7.07 -34.67
CA SER A 403 5.24 -6.63 -36.04
C SER A 403 5.20 -5.11 -36.18
N TYR A 404 4.17 -4.47 -35.61
CA TYR A 404 3.98 -3.02 -35.63
C TYR A 404 5.08 -2.28 -34.85
N VAL A 405 5.44 -2.75 -33.65
CA VAL A 405 6.54 -2.15 -32.88
C VAL A 405 7.87 -2.30 -33.62
N LYS A 406 8.09 -3.44 -34.28
CA LYS A 406 9.30 -3.66 -35.10
C LYS A 406 9.36 -2.73 -36.31
N SER A 407 8.25 -2.43 -36.98
CA SER A 407 8.26 -1.51 -38.13
C SER A 407 8.60 -0.08 -37.69
N ILE A 408 7.98 0.42 -36.62
CA ILE A 408 8.25 1.76 -36.06
C ILE A 408 9.71 1.88 -35.60
N THR A 409 10.21 0.92 -34.82
CA THR A 409 11.58 0.97 -34.27
C THR A 409 12.65 0.86 -35.36
N SER A 410 12.35 0.23 -36.49
CA SER A 410 13.28 0.13 -37.62
C SER A 410 13.35 1.39 -38.49
N GLY A 411 12.53 2.42 -38.21
CA GLY A 411 12.45 3.62 -39.03
C GLY A 411 11.90 3.39 -40.45
N LYS A 412 11.37 2.20 -40.72
CA LYS A 412 10.74 1.84 -42.01
C LYS A 412 9.24 2.16 -42.04
N ALA A 413 8.77 3.07 -41.19
CA ALA A 413 7.39 3.53 -41.26
C ALA A 413 7.21 4.25 -42.61
N SER A 414 6.39 3.61 -43.46
CA SER A 414 6.09 3.97 -44.85
C SER A 414 5.41 5.31 -45.01
#